data_AF-A0A1E7EN73-F1
#
_entry.id   AF-A0A1E7EN73-F1
#
_cell.length_a   1.000
_cell.length_b   1.000
_cell.length_c   1.000
_cell.angle_alpha   90.00
_cell.angle_beta   90.00
_cell.angle_gamma   90.00
#
_symmetry.space_group_name_H-M   'P 1'
#
loop_
_entity.id
_entity.type
_entity.pdbx_description
1 polymer ?
#
loop_
_entity_poly.entity_id
_entity_poly.type
_entity_poly.pdbx_seq_one_letter_code
_entity_poly.pdbx_strand_id
1 'polypeptide(L)'
;MFAAPLRDLQNAVSIGQNGLGDLNPTPWAFMLGNCIGWTTYGIITNNWFIFWANYPGFLISCWLNLGAVKLLYSYHHQQIARTSIVNYLTQSQQLQQASQQLALLNVNDDDNDNDDDEVVTPHERLIMGIIVLWTLVVSGIGFYSVITTSSNTDVDTTINDTNNSNNNIPQLIVGYIVNLNLIFFYGAPLSAIQTVLKTKQNNTLHVPTMITNTLCSIFWTAYAVAPQINDPFIYVPNGLGVLLGLIQFILYMIFPRSSSTPESKITAITEQQQQQHTDVTTSVVDV
;
A
#
# COMPACT_ATOMS: atom_id res chain seq x y z
N MET A 1 8.54 4.02 -8.86
CA MET A 1 7.66 3.09 -8.12
C MET A 1 6.52 3.80 -7.39
N PHE A 2 6.80 4.86 -6.63
CA PHE A 2 5.78 5.58 -5.83
C PHE A 2 4.58 6.11 -6.62
N ALA A 3 4.74 6.42 -7.90
CA ALA A 3 3.68 6.93 -8.77
C ALA A 3 2.78 5.85 -9.38
N ALA A 4 3.10 4.56 -9.22
CA ALA A 4 2.35 3.46 -9.84
C ALA A 4 0.82 3.50 -9.53
N PRO A 5 0.38 3.69 -8.26
CA PRO A 5 -1.04 3.69 -7.94
C PRO A 5 -1.76 5.03 -8.18
N LEU A 6 -1.07 6.08 -8.67
CA LEU A 6 -1.67 7.40 -8.86
C LEU A 6 -2.82 7.35 -9.87
N ARG A 7 -2.62 6.66 -10.99
CA ARG A 7 -3.60 6.56 -12.06
C ARG A 7 -4.86 5.84 -11.58
N ASP A 8 -4.67 4.76 -10.82
CA ASP A 8 -5.78 3.94 -10.34
C ASP A 8 -6.66 4.72 -9.36
N LEU A 9 -6.05 5.48 -8.45
CA LEU A 9 -6.80 6.35 -7.54
C LEU A 9 -7.46 7.52 -8.27
N GLN A 10 -6.77 8.17 -9.22
CA GLN A 10 -7.36 9.25 -10.01
C GLN A 10 -8.59 8.78 -10.78
N ASN A 11 -8.53 7.57 -11.35
CA ASN A 11 -9.67 6.95 -12.03
C ASN A 11 -10.81 6.66 -11.05
N ALA A 12 -10.54 6.08 -9.88
CA ALA A 12 -11.58 5.82 -8.87
C ALA A 12 -12.27 7.11 -8.38
N VAL A 13 -11.49 8.18 -8.15
CA VAL A 13 -12.02 9.48 -7.71
C VAL A 13 -12.82 10.18 -8.84
N SER A 14 -12.36 10.13 -10.08
CA SER A 14 -13.00 10.80 -11.22
C SER A 14 -14.26 10.10 -11.73
N ILE A 15 -14.32 8.78 -11.64
CA ILE A 15 -15.50 7.99 -12.00
C ILE A 15 -16.61 8.15 -10.96
N GLY A 16 -16.30 8.71 -9.77
CA GLY A 16 -17.27 8.86 -8.69
C GLY A 16 -17.71 7.52 -8.13
N GLN A 17 -16.79 6.54 -8.08
CA GLN A 17 -17.11 5.26 -7.44
C GLN A 17 -17.50 5.51 -5.99
N ASN A 18 -18.65 4.95 -5.61
CA ASN A 18 -19.15 4.92 -4.24
C ASN A 18 -18.27 3.96 -3.44
N GLY A 19 -17.04 4.39 -3.08
CA GLY A 19 -16.05 3.60 -2.34
C GLY A 19 -14.80 3.23 -3.12
N LEU A 20 -13.93 2.45 -2.47
CA LEU A 20 -12.63 2.03 -3.04
C LEU A 20 -12.74 0.99 -4.16
N GLY A 21 -13.89 0.31 -4.30
CA GLY A 21 -14.04 -0.80 -5.25
C GLY A 21 -13.02 -1.91 -4.96
N ASP A 22 -12.28 -2.33 -6.00
CA ASP A 22 -11.24 -3.37 -5.90
C ASP A 22 -9.87 -2.83 -5.44
N LEU A 23 -9.75 -1.53 -5.16
CA LEU A 23 -8.48 -0.94 -4.74
C LEU A 23 -8.16 -1.30 -3.30
N ASN A 24 -6.99 -1.89 -3.08
CA ASN A 24 -6.46 -2.13 -1.74
C ASN A 24 -5.55 -0.96 -1.32
N PRO A 25 -5.94 -0.13 -0.34
CA PRO A 25 -5.16 1.03 0.10
C PRO A 25 -4.12 0.67 1.17
N THR A 26 -4.12 -0.56 1.67
CA THR A 26 -3.19 -1.04 2.71
C THR A 26 -1.73 -0.78 2.32
N PRO A 27 -1.27 -1.07 1.10
CA PRO A 27 0.10 -0.76 0.68
C PRO A 27 0.42 0.74 0.73
N TRP A 28 -0.57 1.63 0.54
CA TRP A 28 -0.35 3.08 0.59
C TRP A 28 -0.11 3.56 2.01
N ALA A 29 -0.77 2.95 3.00
CA ALA A 29 -0.56 3.25 4.41
C ALA A 29 0.83 2.80 4.88
N PHE A 30 1.27 1.60 4.47
CA PHE A 30 2.65 1.15 4.74
C PHE A 30 3.68 2.02 4.00
N MET A 31 3.37 2.48 2.78
CA MET A 31 4.25 3.36 2.00
C MET A 31 4.46 4.71 2.67
N LEU A 32 3.41 5.27 3.26
CA LEU A 32 3.49 6.48 4.08
C LEU A 32 4.48 6.29 5.22
N GLY A 33 4.35 5.21 5.98
CA GLY A 33 5.26 4.87 7.07
C GLY A 33 6.72 4.73 6.63
N ASN A 34 6.96 4.01 5.53
CA ASN A 34 8.30 3.83 4.98
C ASN A 34 8.94 5.17 4.57
N CYS A 35 8.23 5.98 3.79
CA CYS A 35 8.76 7.25 3.28
C CYS A 35 9.04 8.24 4.42
N ILE A 36 8.10 8.37 5.37
CA ILE A 36 8.28 9.16 6.59
C ILE A 36 9.52 8.71 7.36
N GLY A 37 9.62 7.40 7.56
CA GLY A 37 10.69 6.77 8.30
C GLY A 37 12.06 7.08 7.73
N TRP A 38 12.22 6.86 6.42
CA TRP A 38 13.49 7.12 5.73
C TRP A 38 13.79 8.61 5.59
N THR A 39 12.78 9.47 5.39
CA THR A 39 12.98 10.93 5.41
C THR A 39 13.50 11.38 6.77
N THR A 40 12.93 10.86 7.86
CA THR A 40 13.38 11.16 9.23
C THR A 40 14.77 10.60 9.51
N TYR A 41 15.04 9.36 9.08
CA TYR A 41 16.36 8.74 9.16
C TYR A 41 17.42 9.56 8.44
N GLY A 42 17.12 10.08 7.25
CA GLY A 42 18.01 10.96 6.49
C GLY A 42 18.30 12.28 7.22
N ILE A 43 17.31 12.87 7.89
CA ILE A 43 17.52 14.09 8.69
C ILE A 43 18.44 13.80 9.89
N ILE A 44 18.17 12.73 10.65
CA ILE A 44 18.94 12.38 11.85
C ILE A 44 20.40 12.03 11.51
N THR A 45 20.61 11.33 10.40
CA THR A 45 21.96 10.92 9.94
C THR A 45 22.66 12.00 9.13
N ASN A 46 22.05 13.19 8.95
CA ASN A 46 22.51 14.24 8.04
C ASN A 46 22.78 13.74 6.60
N ASN A 47 22.02 12.72 6.18
CA ASN A 47 22.10 12.12 4.86
C ASN A 47 21.01 12.66 3.93
N TRP A 48 21.36 13.74 3.23
CA TRP A 48 20.46 14.40 2.28
C TRP A 48 20.08 13.53 1.07
N PHE A 49 20.89 12.53 0.71
CA PHE A 49 20.56 11.61 -0.38
C PHE A 49 19.36 10.72 -0.03
N ILE A 50 19.35 10.18 1.18
CA ILE A 50 18.21 9.39 1.69
C ILE A 50 16.97 10.27 1.81
N PHE A 51 17.13 11.50 2.32
CA PHE A 51 16.03 12.46 2.43
C PHE A 51 15.37 12.71 1.08
N TRP A 52 16.14 13.15 0.07
CA TRP A 52 15.60 13.53 -1.23
C TRP A 52 15.06 12.34 -2.04
N ALA A 53 15.59 11.14 -1.82
CA ALA A 53 15.05 9.95 -2.48
C ALA A 53 13.66 9.53 -1.95
N ASN A 54 13.33 9.87 -0.70
CA ASN A 54 12.10 9.44 -0.04
C ASN A 54 11.05 10.55 0.10
N TYR A 55 11.47 11.81 0.20
CA TYR A 55 10.58 12.95 0.41
C TYR A 55 9.49 13.12 -0.66
N PRO A 56 9.77 12.98 -1.98
CA PRO A 56 8.72 12.99 -2.99
C PRO A 56 7.70 11.84 -2.80
N GLY A 57 8.18 10.67 -2.40
CA GLY A 57 7.35 9.51 -2.07
C GLY A 57 6.43 9.77 -0.88
N PHE A 58 6.94 10.47 0.15
CA PHE A 58 6.14 10.92 1.28
C PHE A 58 4.96 11.80 0.83
N LEU A 59 5.21 12.84 0.03
CA LEU A 59 4.15 13.72 -0.47
C LEU A 59 3.09 12.96 -1.27
N ILE A 60 3.51 12.06 -2.15
CA ILE A 60 2.60 11.21 -2.94
C ILE A 60 1.79 10.29 -2.03
N SER A 61 2.42 9.67 -1.02
CA SER A 61 1.74 8.78 -0.08
C SER A 61 0.70 9.51 0.77
N CYS A 62 0.97 10.74 1.21
CA CYS A 62 -0.02 11.58 1.89
C CYS A 62 -1.24 11.81 1.00
N TRP A 63 -1.02 12.19 -0.26
CA TRP A 63 -2.10 12.41 -1.21
C TRP A 63 -2.94 11.15 -1.46
N LEU A 64 -2.30 9.99 -1.63
CA LEU A 64 -2.98 8.71 -1.83
C LEU A 64 -3.83 8.31 -0.62
N ASN A 65 -3.29 8.44 0.60
CA ASN A 65 -4.01 8.09 1.82
C ASN A 65 -5.19 9.04 2.07
N LEU A 66 -5.04 10.34 1.80
CA LEU A 66 -6.16 11.29 1.87
C LEU A 66 -7.26 10.95 0.87
N GLY A 67 -6.91 10.58 -0.36
CA GLY A 67 -7.88 10.14 -1.36
C GLY A 67 -8.59 8.85 -0.97
N ALA A 68 -7.85 7.87 -0.41
CA ALA A 68 -8.43 6.63 0.11
C ALA A 68 -9.43 6.90 1.24
N VAL A 69 -9.05 7.70 2.25
CA VAL A 69 -9.92 8.04 3.37
C VAL A 69 -11.17 8.78 2.90
N LYS A 70 -11.04 9.70 1.93
CA LYS A 70 -12.20 10.40 1.35
C LYS A 70 -13.19 9.43 0.71
N LEU A 71 -12.70 8.48 -0.10
CA LEU A 71 -13.56 7.49 -0.76
C LEU A 71 -14.20 6.55 0.26
N LEU A 72 -13.44 6.12 1.27
CA LEU A 72 -13.92 5.25 2.34
C LEU A 72 -15.02 5.92 3.16
N TYR A 73 -14.80 7.17 3.57
CA TYR A 73 -15.76 7.98 4.30
C TYR A 73 -17.05 8.16 3.49
N SER A 74 -16.92 8.51 2.20
CA SER A 74 -18.08 8.70 1.32
C SER A 74 -18.90 7.42 1.15
N TYR A 75 -18.23 6.27 1.05
CA TYR A 75 -18.89 4.98 0.93
C TYR A 75 -19.62 4.58 2.20
N HIS A 76 -18.93 4.67 3.33
CA HIS A 76 -19.50 4.35 4.63
C HIS A 76 -20.76 5.19 4.93
N HIS A 77 -20.69 6.49 4.63
CA HIS A 77 -21.84 7.38 4.81
C HIS A 77 -23.03 7.00 3.91
N GLN A 78 -22.77 6.59 2.66
CA GLN A 78 -23.82 6.12 1.76
C GLN A 78 -24.41 4.78 2.19
N GLN A 79 -23.62 3.87 2.76
CA GLN A 79 -24.12 2.60 3.30
C GLN A 79 -25.08 2.84 4.46
N ILE A 80 -24.70 3.67 5.43
CA ILE A 80 -25.57 4.03 6.57
C ILE A 80 -26.89 4.65 6.08
N ALA A 81 -26.82 5.58 5.12
CA ALA A 81 -28.02 6.19 4.55
C ALA A 81 -28.92 5.17 3.86
N ARG A 82 -28.34 4.21 3.11
CA ARG A 82 -29.10 3.14 2.45
C ARG A 82 -29.75 2.19 3.46
N THR A 83 -28.99 1.71 4.44
CA THR A 83 -29.49 0.78 5.47
C THR A 83 -30.61 1.42 6.28
N SER A 84 -30.44 2.67 6.71
CA SER A 84 -31.51 3.40 7.41
C SER A 84 -32.77 3.53 6.56
N ILE A 85 -32.65 3.93 5.28
CA ILE A 85 -33.82 4.00 4.37
C ILE A 85 -34.49 2.64 4.21
N VAL A 86 -33.73 1.56 4.02
CA VAL A 86 -34.28 0.20 3.90
C VAL A 86 -34.99 -0.24 5.18
N ASN A 87 -34.43 0.07 6.35
CA ASN A 87 -35.04 -0.23 7.64
C ASN A 87 -36.35 0.54 7.82
N TYR A 88 -36.38 1.84 7.49
CA TYR A 88 -37.60 2.65 7.52
C TYR A 88 -38.68 2.14 6.55
N LEU A 89 -38.30 1.75 5.34
CA LEU A 89 -39.24 1.22 4.34
C LEU A 89 -39.79 -0.15 4.76
N THR A 90 -38.94 -1.04 5.26
CA THR A 90 -39.33 -2.36 5.78
C THR A 90 -40.28 -2.21 6.97
N GLN A 91 -39.96 -1.32 7.91
CA GLN A 91 -40.82 -1.03 9.05
C GLN A 91 -42.19 -0.46 8.63
N SER A 92 -42.21 0.48 7.67
CA SER A 92 -43.45 1.05 7.14
C SER A 92 -44.32 0.01 6.44
N GLN A 93 -43.68 -0.91 5.71
CA GLN A 93 -44.36 -2.01 5.01
C GLN A 93 -44.91 -3.04 6.00
N GLN A 94 -44.16 -3.36 7.06
CA GLN A 94 -44.62 -4.21 8.15
C GLN A 94 -45.82 -3.61 8.88
N LEU A 95 -45.80 -2.30 9.18
CA LEU A 95 -46.94 -1.62 9.80
C LEU A 95 -48.20 -1.67 8.91
N GLN A 96 -48.05 -1.53 7.60
CA GLN A 96 -49.17 -1.70 6.65
C GLN A 96 -49.69 -3.15 6.64
N GLN A 97 -48.80 -4.15 6.63
CA GLN A 97 -49.18 -5.56 6.67
C GLN A 97 -49.82 -5.95 8.02
N ALA A 98 -49.29 -5.45 9.13
CA ALA A 98 -49.86 -5.63 10.46
C ALA A 98 -51.25 -5.00 10.56
N SER A 99 -51.46 -3.80 9.99
CA SER A 99 -52.79 -3.19 9.92
C SER A 99 -53.78 -4.01 9.07
N GLN A 100 -53.29 -4.70 8.03
CA GLN A 100 -54.10 -5.63 7.22
C GLN A 100 -54.34 -6.97 7.92
N GLN A 101 -53.39 -7.47 8.72
CA GLN A 101 -53.52 -8.69 9.52
C GLN A 101 -54.41 -8.49 10.75
N LEU A 102 -54.38 -7.31 11.38
CA LEU A 102 -55.30 -6.89 12.44
C LEU A 102 -56.77 -6.88 11.97
N ALA A 103 -57.02 -6.80 10.66
CA ALA A 103 -58.35 -6.94 10.08
C ALA A 103 -58.85 -8.41 9.99
N LEU A 104 -58.00 -9.42 10.28
CA LEU A 104 -58.31 -10.86 10.16
C LEU A 104 -58.00 -11.71 11.41
N LEU A 105 -58.11 -11.12 12.61
CA LEU A 105 -57.94 -11.75 13.93
C LEU A 105 -56.48 -12.11 14.32
N ASN A 106 -56.09 -11.48 15.43
CA ASN A 106 -55.23 -11.89 16.54
C ASN A 106 -54.07 -12.87 16.24
N VAL A 107 -52.83 -12.46 16.52
CA VAL A 107 -51.83 -13.22 17.31
C VAL A 107 -50.56 -12.37 17.53
N ASN A 108 -50.21 -12.31 18.82
CA ASN A 108 -48.92 -12.22 19.53
C ASN A 108 -47.76 -11.40 18.98
N ASP A 109 -47.32 -10.50 19.87
CA ASP A 109 -45.96 -10.02 20.05
C ASP A 109 -44.96 -11.18 20.13
N ASP A 110 -43.89 -11.09 19.37
CA ASP A 110 -42.58 -11.62 19.76
C ASP A 110 -41.54 -10.57 19.40
N ASP A 111 -40.86 -10.07 20.42
CA ASP A 111 -39.67 -9.26 20.34
C ASP A 111 -38.63 -9.98 19.48
N ASN A 112 -38.13 -9.30 18.46
CA ASN A 112 -36.90 -9.73 17.80
C ASN A 112 -35.90 -8.58 17.91
N ASP A 113 -35.10 -8.65 18.97
CA ASP A 113 -33.81 -7.99 19.07
C ASP A 113 -32.98 -8.40 17.85
N ASN A 114 -32.95 -7.55 16.84
CA ASN A 114 -31.91 -7.60 15.83
C ASN A 114 -30.79 -6.67 16.31
N ASP A 115 -29.85 -7.27 17.05
CA ASP A 115 -28.47 -6.79 17.09
C ASP A 115 -27.94 -6.77 15.65
N ASP A 116 -28.15 -5.67 14.95
CA ASP A 116 -27.43 -5.37 13.71
C ASP A 116 -26.01 -4.97 14.10
N ASP A 117 -25.15 -5.98 14.26
CA ASP A 117 -23.72 -5.80 14.31
C ASP A 117 -23.30 -4.87 13.17
N GLU A 118 -22.78 -3.70 13.56
CA GLU A 118 -22.13 -2.75 12.69
C GLU A 118 -21.06 -3.50 11.88
N VAL A 119 -21.35 -3.88 10.63
CA VAL A 119 -20.36 -4.48 9.72
C VAL A 119 -19.43 -3.36 9.26
N VAL A 120 -18.67 -2.81 10.20
CA VAL A 120 -17.45 -2.09 9.87
C VAL A 120 -16.53 -3.16 9.33
N THR A 121 -16.34 -3.14 8.02
CA THR A 121 -15.45 -4.10 7.39
C THR A 121 -14.07 -3.97 8.06
N PRO A 122 -13.49 -5.09 8.56
CA PRO A 122 -12.33 -5.05 9.45
C PRO A 122 -11.09 -4.39 8.80
N HIS A 123 -11.06 -4.33 7.46
CA HIS A 123 -10.00 -3.67 6.70
C HIS A 123 -9.97 -2.14 6.90
N GLU A 124 -11.11 -1.48 7.10
CA GLU A 124 -11.18 -0.02 7.25
C GLU A 124 -10.60 0.44 8.59
N ARG A 125 -10.92 -0.28 9.66
CA ARG A 125 -10.35 -0.07 11.00
C ARG A 125 -8.84 -0.33 11.01
N LEU A 126 -8.37 -1.32 10.25
CA LEU A 126 -6.94 -1.60 10.10
C LEU A 126 -6.19 -0.43 9.44
N ILE A 127 -6.73 0.13 8.34
CA ILE A 127 -6.10 1.24 7.62
C ILE A 127 -6.03 2.48 8.51
N MET A 128 -7.15 2.85 9.14
CA MET A 128 -7.18 3.98 10.07
C MET A 128 -6.21 3.76 11.24
N GLY A 129 -6.13 2.54 11.78
CA GLY A 129 -5.16 2.17 12.81
C GLY A 129 -3.71 2.34 12.35
N ILE A 130 -3.37 1.90 11.14
CA ILE A 130 -2.02 2.05 10.57
C ILE A 130 -1.65 3.53 10.37
N ILE A 131 -2.56 4.35 9.84
CA ILE A 131 -2.31 5.78 9.63
C ILE A 131 -2.13 6.51 10.96
N VAL A 132 -2.98 6.22 11.95
CA VAL A 132 -2.87 6.79 13.30
C VAL A 132 -1.56 6.37 13.95
N LEU A 133 -1.19 5.09 13.86
CA LEU A 133 0.09 4.58 14.35
C LEU A 133 1.26 5.35 13.74
N TRP A 134 1.30 5.52 12.41
CA TRP A 134 2.37 6.27 11.75
C TRP A 134 2.39 7.75 12.12
N THR A 135 1.21 8.35 12.30
CA THR A 135 1.10 9.74 12.76
C THR A 135 1.68 9.91 14.17
N LEU A 136 1.36 9.00 15.09
CA LEU A 136 1.91 8.98 16.45
C LEU A 136 3.41 8.74 16.45
N VAL A 137 3.91 7.84 15.60
CA VAL A 137 5.35 7.59 15.43
C VAL A 137 6.06 8.87 14.95
N VAL A 138 5.50 9.60 13.97
CA VAL A 138 6.05 10.90 13.52
C VAL A 138 6.07 11.91 14.64
N SER A 139 4.94 12.10 15.31
CA SER A 139 4.84 13.07 16.40
C SER A 139 5.81 12.72 17.52
N GLY A 140 5.97 11.45 17.85
CA GLY A 140 6.95 10.97 18.84
C GLY A 140 8.39 11.26 18.44
N ILE A 141 8.78 10.94 17.20
CA ILE A 141 10.15 11.21 16.72
C ILE A 141 10.42 12.71 16.62
N GLY A 142 9.46 13.49 16.12
CA GLY A 142 9.57 14.95 16.02
C GLY A 142 9.69 15.62 17.39
N PHE A 143 8.87 15.20 18.36
CA PHE A 143 8.92 15.71 19.72
C PHE A 143 10.23 15.32 20.43
N TYR A 144 10.70 14.09 20.22
CA TYR A 144 12.00 13.63 20.74
C TYR A 144 13.18 14.44 20.16
N SER A 145 13.14 14.76 18.86
CA SER A 145 14.14 15.62 18.21
C SER A 145 14.17 17.02 18.83
N VAL A 146 13.00 17.64 19.02
CA VAL A 146 12.87 18.97 19.65
C VAL A 146 13.36 18.99 21.09
N ILE A 147 13.02 17.96 21.90
CA ILE A 147 13.50 17.85 23.28
C ILE A 147 15.02 17.72 23.30
N THR A 148 15.59 16.85 22.47
CA THR A 148 17.03 16.59 22.43
C THR A 148 17.81 17.82 21.95
N THR A 149 17.27 18.57 20.98
CA THR A 149 17.87 19.84 20.53
C THR A 149 17.80 20.91 21.63
N SER A 150 16.69 20.98 22.38
CA SER A 150 16.52 21.94 23.48
C SER A 150 17.42 21.63 24.68
N SER A 151 17.71 20.36 24.96
CA SER A 151 18.62 19.97 26.06
C SER A 151 20.10 20.23 25.75
N ASN A 152 20.49 20.28 24.48
CA ASN A 152 21.89 20.52 24.06
C ASN A 152 22.24 22.01 24.01
N THR A 153 21.29 22.92 24.24
CA THR A 153 21.54 24.37 24.21
C THR A 153 22.06 24.93 25.55
N ASP A 154 22.07 24.11 26.62
CA ASP A 154 22.41 24.54 27.99
C ASP A 154 23.75 23.99 28.53
N VAL A 155 24.55 23.29 27.73
CA VAL A 155 25.84 22.74 28.20
C VAL A 155 27.01 23.45 27.54
N ASP A 156 27.60 24.35 28.33
CA ASP A 156 28.83 25.09 28.05
C ASP A 156 29.99 24.15 27.67
N THR A 157 30.69 24.55 26.62
CA THR A 157 31.99 24.07 26.15
C THR A 157 32.99 23.86 27.28
N THR A 158 33.16 22.64 27.79
CA THR A 158 34.46 22.16 28.30
C THR A 158 34.47 20.63 28.47
N ILE A 159 35.62 20.03 28.11
CA ILE A 159 36.07 18.64 28.30
C ILE A 159 35.88 17.71 27.09
N ASN A 160 37.01 17.49 26.41
CA ASN A 160 37.22 16.49 25.37
C ASN A 160 37.06 15.05 25.91
N ASP A 161 36.38 14.25 25.09
CA ASP A 161 36.58 12.81 24.87
C ASP A 161 36.53 11.85 26.06
N THR A 162 35.36 11.23 26.28
CA THR A 162 35.19 9.78 26.07
C THR A 162 33.71 9.38 26.18
N ASN A 163 33.26 8.57 25.21
CA ASN A 163 31.95 7.93 25.08
C ASN A 163 30.89 8.73 24.31
N ASN A 164 31.20 8.90 23.02
CA ASN A 164 30.32 9.25 21.91
C ASN A 164 29.22 8.17 21.66
N SER A 165 28.51 7.76 22.72
CA SER A 165 27.48 6.71 22.70
C SER A 165 26.06 7.28 22.61
N ASN A 166 25.88 8.54 23.01
CA ASN A 166 24.56 9.15 23.19
C ASN A 166 23.99 9.74 21.90
N ASN A 167 24.82 9.90 20.85
CA ASN A 167 24.43 10.47 19.57
C ASN A 167 23.77 9.45 18.62
N ASN A 168 23.73 8.16 18.99
CA ASN A 168 23.28 7.07 18.10
C ASN A 168 21.90 6.50 18.46
N ILE A 169 21.37 6.78 19.65
CA ILE A 169 20.06 6.25 20.10
C ILE A 169 18.91 6.63 19.15
N PRO A 170 18.76 7.90 18.69
CA PRO A 170 17.69 8.26 17.76
C PRO A 170 17.81 7.50 16.42
N GLN A 171 19.03 7.39 15.89
CA GLN A 171 19.31 6.66 14.66
C GLN A 171 18.96 5.17 14.80
N LEU A 172 19.31 4.53 15.92
CA LEU A 172 19.00 3.13 16.18
C LEU A 172 17.49 2.89 16.25
N ILE A 173 16.76 3.71 17.02
CA ILE A 173 15.31 3.56 17.19
C ILE A 173 14.60 3.71 15.84
N VAL A 174 14.89 4.79 15.12
CA VAL A 174 14.29 5.02 13.79
C VAL A 174 14.73 3.93 12.81
N GLY A 175 16.01 3.57 12.79
CA GLY A 175 16.55 2.50 11.94
C GLY A 175 15.81 1.18 12.12
N TYR A 176 15.56 0.75 13.36
CA TYR A 176 14.80 -0.47 13.63
C TYR A 176 13.33 -0.36 13.23
N ILE A 177 12.64 0.73 13.59
CA ILE A 177 11.22 0.92 13.24
C ILE A 177 11.01 0.89 11.73
N VAL A 178 11.87 1.58 10.99
CA VAL A 178 11.76 1.67 9.52
C VAL A 178 12.08 0.32 8.87
N ASN A 179 13.08 -0.40 9.38
CA ASN A 179 13.39 -1.75 8.89
C ASN A 179 12.27 -2.76 9.20
N LEU A 180 11.61 -2.66 10.36
CA LEU A 180 10.43 -3.49 10.67
C LEU A 180 9.28 -3.22 9.70
N ASN A 181 9.04 -1.96 9.34
CA ASN A 181 8.07 -1.60 8.32
C ASN A 181 8.45 -2.16 6.93
N LEU A 182 9.75 -2.16 6.60
CA LEU A 182 10.25 -2.66 5.32
C LEU A 182 10.00 -4.16 5.10
N ILE A 183 9.96 -4.96 6.18
CA ILE A 183 9.65 -6.41 6.10
C ILE A 183 8.29 -6.66 5.44
N PHE A 184 7.30 -5.80 5.68
CA PHE A 184 5.98 -5.94 5.05
C PHE A 184 6.05 -5.81 3.52
N PHE A 185 6.95 -4.99 2.99
CA PHE A 185 7.15 -4.84 1.55
C PHE A 185 7.77 -6.06 0.91
N TYR A 186 8.55 -6.86 1.65
CA TYR A 186 9.09 -8.13 1.18
C TYR A 186 8.07 -9.26 1.16
N GLY A 187 6.92 -9.09 1.82
CA GLY A 187 5.81 -10.04 1.74
C GLY A 187 5.29 -10.23 0.32
N ALA A 188 5.16 -9.15 -0.46
CA ALA A 188 4.67 -9.20 -1.84
C ALA A 188 5.58 -10.02 -2.80
N PRO A 189 6.90 -9.74 -2.92
CA PRO A 189 7.77 -10.55 -3.77
C PRO A 189 7.90 -11.99 -3.27
N LEU A 190 7.88 -12.23 -1.95
CA LEU A 190 7.91 -13.58 -1.40
C LEU A 190 6.65 -14.37 -1.76
N SER A 191 5.47 -13.73 -1.67
CA SER A 191 4.21 -14.32 -2.13
C SER A 191 4.24 -14.63 -3.61
N ALA A 192 4.79 -13.73 -4.45
CA ALA A 192 4.92 -13.98 -5.88
C ALA A 192 5.82 -15.18 -6.18
N ILE A 193 6.98 -15.26 -5.52
CA ILE A 193 7.91 -16.41 -5.59
C ILE A 193 7.17 -17.71 -5.22
N GLN A 194 6.43 -17.70 -4.10
CA GLN A 194 5.68 -18.87 -3.65
C GLN A 194 4.64 -19.31 -4.69
N THR A 195 3.93 -18.36 -5.30
CA THR A 195 2.94 -18.64 -6.34
C THR A 195 3.58 -19.22 -7.59
N VAL A 196 4.72 -18.69 -8.05
CA VAL A 196 5.45 -19.23 -9.21
C VAL A 196 5.92 -20.66 -8.95
N LEU A 197 6.44 -20.94 -7.75
CA LEU A 197 6.89 -22.28 -7.38
C LEU A 197 5.74 -23.30 -7.34
N LYS A 198 4.55 -22.88 -6.90
CA LYS A 198 3.33 -23.72 -6.85
C LYS A 198 2.72 -23.94 -8.23
N THR A 199 2.54 -22.87 -8.99
CA THR A 199 1.88 -22.90 -10.31
C THR A 199 2.80 -23.37 -11.43
N LYS A 200 4.13 -23.35 -11.19
CA LYS A 200 5.17 -23.62 -12.20
C LYS A 200 5.08 -22.69 -13.41
N GLN A 201 4.55 -21.49 -13.19
CA GLN A 201 4.27 -20.48 -14.22
C GLN A 201 4.67 -19.11 -13.71
N ASN A 202 5.23 -18.26 -14.57
CA ASN A 202 5.74 -16.94 -14.18
C ASN A 202 4.70 -15.80 -14.27
N ASN A 203 3.40 -16.12 -14.43
CA ASN A 203 2.32 -15.16 -14.71
C ASN A 203 2.11 -14.11 -13.62
N THR A 204 2.45 -14.41 -12.36
CA THR A 204 2.32 -13.46 -11.24
C THR A 204 3.48 -12.47 -11.15
N LEU A 205 4.58 -12.68 -11.90
CA LEU A 205 5.74 -11.79 -11.86
C LEU A 205 5.52 -10.58 -12.79
N HIS A 206 5.37 -9.40 -12.19
CA HIS A 206 5.37 -8.15 -12.94
C HIS A 206 6.81 -7.71 -13.25
N VAL A 207 7.27 -8.05 -14.46
CA VAL A 207 8.68 -7.86 -14.91
C VAL A 207 9.19 -6.43 -14.71
N PRO A 208 8.46 -5.35 -15.08
CA PRO A 208 8.96 -3.98 -14.85
C PRO A 208 9.19 -3.66 -13.37
N THR A 209 8.30 -4.13 -12.48
CA THR A 209 8.45 -3.94 -11.02
C THR A 209 9.63 -4.76 -10.48
N MET A 210 9.79 -5.99 -10.94
CA MET A 210 10.91 -6.86 -10.57
C MET A 210 12.27 -6.22 -10.92
N ILE A 211 12.43 -5.74 -12.16
CA ILE A 211 13.67 -5.10 -12.63
C ILE A 211 13.94 -3.83 -11.83
N THR A 212 12.95 -2.93 -11.73
CA THR A 212 13.13 -1.65 -11.04
C THR A 212 13.42 -1.81 -9.55
N ASN A 213 12.76 -2.75 -8.86
CA ASN A 213 13.07 -3.07 -7.46
C ASN A 213 14.48 -3.62 -7.28
N THR A 214 14.90 -4.52 -8.16
CA THR A 214 16.22 -5.16 -8.06
C THR A 214 17.32 -4.12 -8.28
N LEU A 215 17.21 -3.28 -9.32
CA LEU A 215 18.16 -2.22 -9.58
C LEU A 215 18.20 -1.19 -8.44
N CYS A 216 17.04 -0.78 -7.92
CA CYS A 216 16.95 0.11 -6.76
C CYS A 216 17.69 -0.48 -5.55
N SER A 217 17.46 -1.76 -5.26
CA SER A 217 18.09 -2.48 -4.15
C SER A 217 19.61 -2.61 -4.34
N ILE A 218 20.08 -2.86 -5.57
CA ILE A 218 21.51 -2.90 -5.89
C ILE A 218 22.15 -1.53 -5.63
N PHE A 219 21.53 -0.44 -6.12
CA PHE A 219 22.07 0.90 -5.93
C PHE A 219 22.15 1.30 -4.46
N TRP A 220 21.11 1.03 -3.67
CA TRP A 220 21.12 1.33 -2.24
C TRP A 220 22.11 0.46 -1.45
N THR A 221 22.25 -0.81 -1.83
CA THR A 221 23.27 -1.68 -1.21
C THR A 221 24.67 -1.18 -1.52
N ALA A 222 24.97 -0.87 -2.78
CA ALA A 222 26.26 -0.34 -3.19
C ALA A 222 26.58 1.00 -2.52
N TYR A 223 25.58 1.88 -2.42
CA TYR A 223 25.67 3.15 -1.71
C TYR A 223 26.02 2.96 -0.23
N ALA A 224 25.31 2.08 0.48
CA ALA A 224 25.46 1.94 1.93
C ALA A 224 26.65 1.06 2.36
N VAL A 225 27.17 0.20 1.49
CA VAL A 225 28.42 -0.56 1.72
C VAL A 225 29.67 0.31 1.51
N ALA A 226 29.54 1.46 0.84
CA ALA A 226 30.67 2.37 0.63
C ALA A 226 31.34 2.72 1.98
N PRO A 227 32.67 2.65 2.10
CA PRO A 227 33.38 2.82 3.38
C PRO A 227 33.07 4.13 4.10
N GLN A 228 32.70 5.17 3.35
CA GLN A 228 32.36 6.49 3.87
C GLN A 228 31.00 6.54 4.57
N ILE A 229 30.09 5.62 4.23
CA ILE A 229 28.72 5.57 4.76
C ILE A 229 28.58 4.39 5.73
N ASN A 230 28.95 3.18 5.27
CA ASN A 230 28.94 1.93 6.02
C ASN A 230 27.75 1.80 6.98
N ASP A 231 26.52 1.84 6.44
CA ASP A 231 25.29 1.87 7.22
C ASP A 231 24.51 0.54 7.13
N PRO A 232 24.54 -0.30 8.18
CA PRO A 232 23.84 -1.59 8.22
C PRO A 232 22.34 -1.49 8.06
N PHE A 233 21.71 -0.41 8.54
CA PHE A 233 20.26 -0.25 8.43
C PHE A 233 19.81 -0.09 6.98
N ILE A 234 20.72 0.30 6.09
CA ILE A 234 20.43 0.46 4.66
C ILE A 234 20.91 -0.76 3.87
N TYR A 235 22.16 -1.20 4.01
CA TYR A 235 22.67 -2.26 3.14
C TYR A 235 22.09 -3.65 3.47
N VAL A 236 21.75 -3.94 4.73
CA VAL A 236 21.20 -5.26 5.12
C VAL A 236 19.84 -5.52 4.47
N PRO A 237 18.81 -4.66 4.62
CA PRO A 237 17.53 -4.91 3.97
C PRO A 237 17.65 -4.82 2.44
N ASN A 238 18.38 -3.85 1.89
CA ASN A 238 18.53 -3.73 0.44
C ASN A 238 19.27 -4.95 -0.14
N GLY A 239 20.24 -5.52 0.55
CA GLY A 239 20.90 -6.77 0.17
C GLY A 239 19.92 -7.96 0.13
N LEU A 240 19.00 -8.04 1.10
CA LEU A 240 17.86 -8.98 1.07
C LEU A 240 16.96 -8.73 -0.14
N GLY A 241 16.70 -7.47 -0.48
CA GLY A 241 15.98 -7.07 -1.70
C GLY A 241 16.67 -7.55 -2.98
N VAL A 242 18.00 -7.43 -3.06
CA VAL A 242 18.79 -7.96 -4.19
C VAL A 242 18.64 -9.48 -4.26
N LEU A 243 18.76 -10.20 -3.15
CA LEU A 243 18.60 -11.66 -3.11
C LEU A 243 17.21 -12.09 -3.61
N LEU A 244 16.14 -11.46 -3.11
CA LEU A 244 14.78 -11.72 -3.56
C LEU A 244 14.58 -11.38 -5.04
N GLY A 245 15.21 -10.31 -5.53
CA GLY A 245 15.21 -9.93 -6.95
C GLY A 245 15.87 -10.99 -7.82
N LEU A 246 17.05 -11.47 -7.43
CA LEU A 246 17.77 -12.54 -8.14
C LEU A 246 16.97 -13.83 -8.20
N ILE A 247 16.33 -14.23 -7.10
CA ILE A 247 15.43 -15.40 -7.08
C ILE A 247 14.29 -15.22 -8.09
N GLN A 248 13.64 -14.05 -8.12
CA GLN A 248 12.58 -13.77 -9.09
C GLN A 248 13.09 -13.81 -10.54
N PHE A 249 14.28 -13.28 -10.82
CA PHE A 249 14.90 -13.36 -12.15
C PHE A 249 15.16 -14.80 -12.58
N ILE A 250 15.70 -15.63 -11.69
CA ILE A 250 15.95 -17.05 -11.97
C ILE A 250 14.63 -17.77 -12.27
N LEU A 251 13.60 -17.54 -11.45
CA LEU A 251 12.28 -18.15 -11.65
C LEU A 251 11.62 -17.69 -12.95
N TYR A 252 11.78 -16.42 -13.31
CA TYR A 252 11.30 -15.87 -14.56
C TYR A 252 11.92 -16.56 -15.79
N MET A 253 13.21 -16.90 -15.73
CA MET A 253 13.92 -17.61 -16.82
C MET A 253 13.59 -19.10 -16.89
N ILE A 254 13.37 -19.76 -15.75
CA ILE A 254 13.12 -21.21 -15.68
C ILE A 254 11.68 -21.57 -16.03
N PHE A 255 10.70 -20.80 -15.54
CA PHE A 255 9.29 -21.12 -15.69
C PHE A 255 8.66 -20.41 -16.89
N PRO A 256 7.93 -21.13 -17.76
CA PRO A 256 7.26 -20.52 -18.91
C PRO A 256 6.05 -19.68 -18.48
N ARG A 257 5.67 -18.73 -19.34
CA ARG A 257 4.42 -17.97 -19.20
C ARG A 257 3.27 -18.79 -19.77
N SER A 258 2.19 -18.96 -19.01
CA SER A 258 1.00 -19.69 -19.48
C SER A 258 0.17 -18.87 -20.48
N SER A 259 -0.26 -19.52 -21.56
CA SER A 259 -1.09 -18.97 -22.64
C SER A 259 -2.58 -18.91 -22.33
N SER A 260 -3.03 -19.36 -21.15
CA SER A 260 -4.45 -19.39 -20.75
C SER A 260 -4.94 -18.13 -20.02
N THR A 261 -4.14 -17.07 -19.96
CA THR A 261 -4.49 -15.82 -19.26
C THR A 261 -5.46 -14.98 -20.12
N PRO A 262 -6.41 -14.21 -19.53
CA PRO A 262 -7.23 -13.26 -20.29
C PRO A 262 -6.40 -12.31 -21.16
N GLU A 263 -5.22 -11.88 -20.70
CA GLU A 263 -4.31 -11.03 -21.47
C GLU A 263 -3.74 -11.74 -22.72
N SER A 264 -3.34 -13.01 -22.63
CA SER A 264 -2.88 -13.77 -23.80
C SER A 264 -4.02 -14.12 -24.77
N LYS A 265 -5.26 -14.25 -24.27
CA LYS A 265 -6.44 -14.34 -25.13
C LYS A 265 -6.71 -13.02 -25.85
N ILE A 266 -6.56 -11.87 -25.18
CA ILE A 266 -6.71 -10.55 -25.79
C ILE A 266 -5.62 -10.31 -26.85
N THR A 267 -4.36 -10.66 -26.56
CA THR A 267 -3.27 -10.57 -27.55
C THR A 267 -3.54 -11.48 -28.74
N ALA A 268 -3.95 -12.73 -28.53
CA ALA A 268 -4.29 -13.65 -29.62
C ALA A 268 -5.48 -13.16 -30.46
N ILE A 269 -6.51 -12.59 -29.84
CA ILE A 269 -7.65 -11.99 -30.56
C ILE A 269 -7.20 -10.75 -31.35
N THR A 270 -6.32 -9.92 -30.79
CA THR A 270 -5.80 -8.72 -31.44
C THR A 270 -4.92 -9.07 -32.65
N GLU A 271 -4.06 -10.08 -32.51
CA GLU A 271 -3.23 -10.61 -33.60
C GLU A 271 -4.09 -11.25 -34.71
N GLN A 272 -5.13 -12.00 -34.34
CA GLN A 272 -6.09 -12.56 -35.31
C GLN A 272 -6.87 -11.46 -36.06
N GLN A 273 -7.27 -10.39 -35.37
CA GLN A 273 -7.96 -9.24 -35.98
C GLN A 273 -7.03 -8.43 -36.90
N GLN A 274 -5.75 -8.27 -36.55
CA GLN A 274 -4.75 -7.63 -37.41
C GLN A 274 -4.44 -8.46 -38.66
N GLN A 275 -4.35 -9.79 -38.56
CA GLN A 275 -4.18 -10.66 -39.72
C GLN A 275 -5.41 -10.62 -40.63
N GLN A 276 -6.62 -10.67 -40.08
CA GLN A 276 -7.85 -10.53 -40.87
C GLN A 276 -7.95 -9.18 -41.59
N HIS A 277 -7.57 -8.08 -40.91
CA HIS A 277 -7.55 -6.76 -41.55
C HIS A 277 -6.51 -6.69 -42.68
N THR A 278 -5.34 -7.31 -42.51
CA THR A 278 -4.28 -7.29 -43.52
C THR A 278 -4.67 -8.12 -44.77
N ASP A 279 -5.31 -9.27 -44.59
CA ASP A 279 -5.81 -10.10 -45.71
C ASP A 279 -6.95 -9.43 -46.49
N VAL A 280 -7.86 -8.73 -45.81
CA VAL A 280 -8.94 -7.97 -46.47
C VAL A 280 -8.39 -6.77 -47.24
N THR A 281 -7.35 -6.10 -46.72
CA THR A 281 -6.76 -4.95 -47.42
C THR A 281 -5.96 -5.39 -48.66
N THR A 282 -5.30 -6.55 -48.61
CA THR A 282 -4.52 -7.08 -49.73
C THR A 282 -5.45 -7.57 -50.85
N SER A 283 -6.56 -8.23 -50.51
CA SER A 283 -7.54 -8.71 -51.49
C SER A 283 -8.38 -7.61 -52.17
N VAL A 284 -8.50 -6.43 -51.57
CA VAL A 284 -9.20 -5.26 -52.17
C VAL A 284 -8.29 -4.46 -53.12
N VAL A 285 -6.97 -4.57 -52.99
CA VAL A 285 -5.99 -3.89 -53.87
C VAL A 285 -5.71 -4.70 -55.14
N ASP A 286 -6.01 -6.00 -55.14
CA ASP A 286 -5.83 -6.91 -56.27
C ASP A 286 -7.07 -7.04 -57.21
N VAL A 287 -8.04 -6.13 -57.11
CA VAL A 287 -9.24 -6.03 -58.00
C VAL A 287 -9.25 -4.68 -58.72
#